data_AF-A0A9W8E5I2-F1
#
_entry.id   AF-A0A9W8E5I2-F1
#
_cell.length_a   1.000
_cell.length_b   1.000
_cell.length_c   1.000
_cell.angle_alpha   90.00
_cell.angle_beta   90.00
_cell.angle_gamma   90.00
#
_symmetry.space_group_name_H-M   'P 1'
#
loop_
_entity.id
_entity.type
_entity.pdbx_description
1 polymer ?
#
loop_
_entity_poly.entity_id
_entity_poly.type
_entity_poly.pdbx_seq_one_letter_code
_entity_poly.pdbx_strand_id
1 'polypeptide(L)'
;MASPTLPNTHYPSPSSPPYHAEIVSTVNAVLAEAASNPTPSLRCYRHTSAQHRAEGAATFEELTKQVAKLPQATQTDVETMWSIFARSTASTRLLILGGLLNQCCVPQLSFVHQAVPPLIRVDFIAMSPPNVAFKILSYLDAKTLCRAAQVSKTWQLMANDDRLWHRMCEQHIDRKCTKCGWGLPLLHKRQR
;
A
#
# COMPACT_ATOMS: atom_id res chain seq x y z
N MET A 1 -39.51 -52.41 22.62
CA MET A 1 -38.27 -51.80 22.11
C MET A 1 -38.68 -50.70 21.14
N ALA A 2 -38.60 -49.44 21.57
CA ALA A 2 -38.99 -48.28 20.77
C ALA A 2 -37.73 -47.45 20.46
N SER A 3 -37.45 -47.24 19.17
CA SER A 3 -36.36 -46.38 18.71
C SER A 3 -36.74 -44.91 18.88
N PRO A 4 -35.82 -44.02 19.32
CA PRO A 4 -36.13 -42.60 19.42
C PRO A 4 -36.02 -41.94 18.04
N THR A 5 -37.09 -41.26 17.63
CA THR A 5 -37.12 -40.35 16.48
C THR A 5 -36.42 -39.04 16.84
N LEU A 6 -35.39 -38.67 16.07
CA LEU A 6 -34.72 -37.37 16.20
C LEU A 6 -35.62 -36.23 15.67
N PRO A 7 -35.60 -35.04 16.31
CA PRO A 7 -36.42 -33.92 15.87
C PRO A 7 -35.88 -33.30 14.58
N ASN A 8 -36.80 -33.04 13.66
CA ASN A 8 -36.56 -32.47 12.35
C ASN A 8 -36.18 -30.98 12.49
N THR A 9 -34.88 -30.67 12.54
CA THR A 9 -34.40 -29.28 12.50
C THR A 9 -34.34 -28.81 11.05
N HIS A 10 -35.34 -28.06 10.63
CA HIS A 10 -35.34 -27.32 9.38
C HIS A 10 -34.26 -26.21 9.48
N TYR A 11 -33.05 -26.49 8.99
CA TYR A 11 -32.03 -25.45 8.88
C TYR A 11 -32.50 -24.41 7.85
N PRO A 12 -32.58 -23.11 8.20
CA PRO A 12 -32.82 -22.09 7.20
C PRO A 12 -31.62 -22.06 6.24
N SER A 13 -31.93 -22.05 4.94
CA SER A 13 -30.93 -21.96 3.88
C SER A 13 -30.03 -20.73 4.13
N PRO A 14 -28.69 -20.84 4.01
CA PRO A 14 -27.81 -19.74 4.36
C PRO A 14 -28.04 -18.60 3.36
N SER A 15 -28.68 -17.52 3.83
CA SER A 15 -28.55 -16.21 3.19
C SER A 15 -27.06 -15.94 2.98
N SER A 16 -26.68 -15.56 1.76
CA SER A 16 -25.29 -15.33 1.37
C SER A 16 -24.57 -14.52 2.46
N PRO A 17 -23.42 -14.99 2.95
CA PRO A 17 -22.75 -14.32 4.06
C PRO A 17 -22.37 -12.89 3.64
N PRO A 18 -22.43 -11.92 4.59
CA PRO A 18 -22.38 -10.49 4.29
C PRO A 18 -21.17 -10.05 3.47
N TYR A 19 -20.03 -10.74 3.62
CA TYR A 19 -18.79 -10.45 2.90
C TYR A 19 -18.92 -10.63 1.37
N HIS A 20 -19.74 -11.56 0.88
CA HIS A 20 -19.90 -11.79 -0.56
C HIS A 20 -20.68 -10.64 -1.22
N ALA A 21 -21.68 -10.10 -0.51
CA ALA A 21 -22.44 -8.93 -0.97
C ALA A 21 -21.55 -7.67 -1.05
N GLU A 22 -20.63 -7.49 -0.09
CA GLU A 22 -19.69 -6.37 -0.07
C GLU A 22 -18.69 -6.42 -1.23
N ILE A 23 -18.13 -7.58 -1.55
CA ILE A 23 -17.20 -7.75 -2.68
C ILE A 23 -17.92 -7.46 -4.00
N VAL A 24 -19.11 -8.03 -4.21
CA VAL A 24 -19.90 -7.81 -5.43
C VAL A 24 -20.30 -6.34 -5.56
N SER A 25 -20.72 -5.70 -4.46
CA SER A 25 -21.02 -4.26 -4.45
C SER A 25 -19.81 -3.42 -4.83
N THR A 26 -18.62 -3.76 -4.32
CA THR A 26 -17.37 -3.06 -4.65
C THR A 26 -17.02 -3.21 -6.13
N VAL A 27 -17.10 -4.44 -6.67
CA VAL A 27 -16.86 -4.70 -8.09
C VAL A 27 -17.84 -3.91 -8.96
N ASN A 28 -19.13 -3.95 -8.64
CA ASN A 28 -20.17 -3.22 -9.38
C ASN A 28 -19.94 -1.70 -9.37
N ALA A 29 -19.54 -1.14 -8.23
CA ALA A 29 -19.23 0.29 -8.11
C ALA A 29 -18.05 0.68 -9.04
N VAL A 30 -16.97 -0.12 -9.05
CA VAL A 30 -15.81 0.18 -9.90
C VAL A 30 -16.11 -0.01 -11.39
N LEU A 31 -16.94 -1.00 -11.75
CA LEU A 31 -17.39 -1.17 -13.13
C LEU A 31 -18.25 0.01 -13.61
N ALA A 32 -19.14 0.52 -12.75
CA ALA A 32 -19.95 1.70 -13.04
C ALA A 32 -19.07 2.96 -13.20
N GLU A 33 -18.07 3.14 -12.36
CA GLU A 33 -17.12 4.25 -12.44
C GLU A 33 -16.32 4.21 -13.75
N ALA A 34 -15.82 3.03 -14.13
CA ALA A 34 -15.10 2.83 -15.39
C ALA A 34 -15.95 3.03 -16.65
N ALA A 35 -17.26 2.79 -16.58
CA ALA A 35 -18.19 3.06 -17.68
C ALA A 35 -18.49 4.57 -17.83
N SER A 36 -18.41 5.33 -16.73
CA SER A 36 -18.78 6.76 -16.69
C SER A 36 -17.64 7.73 -17.02
N ASN A 37 -16.37 7.34 -16.77
CA ASN A 37 -15.20 8.20 -16.97
C ASN A 37 -14.14 7.50 -17.86
N PRO A 38 -14.19 7.69 -19.20
CA PRO A 38 -13.10 7.30 -20.10
C PRO A 38 -11.91 8.26 -20.02
N THR A 39 -11.64 8.85 -18.86
CA THR A 39 -10.57 9.85 -18.67
C THR A 39 -9.20 9.28 -19.05
N PRO A 40 -8.33 10.10 -19.66
CA PRO A 40 -7.03 9.65 -20.14
C PRO A 40 -6.23 9.13 -18.96
N SER A 41 -5.75 7.89 -19.09
CA SER A 41 -4.92 7.15 -18.15
C SER A 41 -3.90 8.06 -17.43
N LEU A 42 -4.29 8.62 -16.28
CA LEU A 42 -3.33 9.09 -15.31
C LEU A 42 -2.60 7.84 -14.82
N ARG A 43 -1.36 7.71 -15.28
CA ARG A 43 -0.51 6.56 -14.99
C ARG A 43 -0.44 6.41 -13.47
N CYS A 44 -0.89 5.27 -12.95
CA CYS A 44 -0.95 5.06 -11.50
C CYS A 44 0.44 5.24 -10.87
N TYR A 45 0.49 5.64 -9.59
CA TYR A 45 1.74 5.95 -8.89
C TYR A 45 2.83 4.88 -9.09
N ARG A 46 2.45 3.60 -8.95
CA ARG A 46 3.34 2.45 -9.14
C ARG A 46 3.97 2.41 -10.54
N HIS A 47 3.24 2.80 -11.58
CA HIS A 47 3.74 2.85 -12.95
C HIS A 47 4.50 4.13 -13.29
N THR A 48 4.36 5.19 -12.47
CA THR A 48 5.09 6.46 -12.65
C THR A 48 6.45 6.42 -11.95
N SER A 49 6.51 5.85 -10.73
CA SER A 49 7.75 5.69 -9.95
C SER A 49 8.72 4.72 -10.63
N ALA A 50 9.95 5.17 -10.92
CA ALA A 50 11.00 4.32 -11.45
C ALA A 50 11.45 3.23 -10.46
N GLN A 51 11.48 3.57 -9.18
CA GLN A 51 11.85 2.63 -8.12
C GLN A 51 10.85 1.47 -8.02
N HIS A 52 9.55 1.77 -7.92
CA HIS A 52 8.52 0.73 -7.86
C HIS A 52 8.45 -0.11 -9.14
N ARG A 53 8.81 0.46 -10.29
CA ARG A 53 8.95 -0.28 -11.54
C ARG A 53 10.10 -1.28 -11.48
N ALA A 54 11.25 -0.87 -10.94
CA ALA A 54 12.42 -1.75 -10.77
C ALA A 54 12.14 -2.87 -9.74
N GLU A 55 11.55 -2.54 -8.60
CA GLU A 55 11.11 -3.52 -7.59
C GLU A 55 10.10 -4.52 -8.16
N GLY A 56 9.14 -4.02 -8.96
CA GLY A 56 8.17 -4.86 -9.66
C GLY A 56 8.82 -5.79 -10.69
N ALA A 57 9.82 -5.32 -11.44
CA ALA A 57 10.57 -6.13 -12.39
C ALA A 57 11.37 -7.24 -11.70
N ALA A 58 12.08 -6.93 -10.62
CA ALA A 58 12.81 -7.93 -9.84
C ALA A 58 11.88 -9.00 -9.25
N THR A 59 10.72 -8.60 -8.75
CA THR A 59 9.70 -9.53 -8.25
C THR A 59 9.18 -10.45 -9.36
N PHE A 60 8.90 -9.89 -10.55
CA PHE A 60 8.42 -10.67 -11.69
C PHE A 60 9.48 -11.64 -12.22
N GLU A 61 10.76 -11.25 -12.22
CA GLU A 61 11.87 -12.12 -12.59
C GLU A 61 11.95 -13.35 -11.66
N GLU A 62 11.82 -13.15 -10.35
CA GLU A 62 11.82 -14.24 -9.39
C GLU A 62 10.62 -15.17 -9.58
N LEU A 63 9.42 -14.63 -9.82
CA LEU A 63 8.24 -15.45 -10.13
C LEU A 63 8.45 -16.29 -11.40
N THR A 64 9.06 -15.72 -12.43
CA THR A 64 9.38 -16.43 -13.68
C THR A 64 10.35 -17.59 -13.41
N LYS A 65 11.35 -17.39 -12.55
CA LYS A 65 12.27 -18.46 -12.11
C LYS A 65 11.55 -19.60 -11.38
N GLN A 66 10.53 -19.28 -10.57
CA GLN A 66 9.75 -20.31 -9.89
C GLN A 66 8.84 -21.08 -10.86
N VAL A 67 8.24 -20.37 -11.82
CA VAL A 67 7.41 -21.00 -12.86
C VAL A 67 8.23 -21.95 -13.73
N ALA A 68 9.49 -21.61 -14.04
CA ALA A 68 10.39 -22.47 -14.82
C ALA A 68 10.73 -23.82 -14.13
N LYS A 69 10.43 -23.98 -12.83
CA LYS A 69 10.61 -25.25 -12.11
C LYS A 69 9.40 -26.18 -12.22
N LEU A 70 8.28 -25.71 -12.77
CA LEU A 70 7.05 -26.47 -12.90
C LEU A 70 7.05 -27.35 -14.16
N PRO A 71 6.17 -28.35 -14.25
CA PRO A 71 5.96 -29.09 -15.49
C PRO A 71 5.56 -28.17 -16.65
N GLN A 72 6.02 -28.49 -17.87
CA GLN A 72 5.90 -27.62 -19.05
C GLN A 72 4.45 -27.24 -19.39
N ALA A 73 3.50 -28.15 -19.19
CA ALA A 73 2.08 -27.87 -19.38
C ALA A 73 1.59 -26.77 -18.41
N THR A 74 1.88 -26.92 -17.13
CA THR A 74 1.50 -25.95 -16.09
C THR A 74 2.20 -24.61 -16.27
N GLN A 75 3.47 -24.61 -16.71
CA GLN A 75 4.16 -23.37 -17.05
C GLN A 75 3.42 -22.57 -18.13
N THR A 76 2.99 -23.25 -19.20
CA THR A 76 2.28 -22.62 -20.31
C THR A 76 0.94 -22.03 -19.85
N ASP A 77 0.23 -22.75 -18.97
CA ASP A 77 -1.03 -22.26 -18.39
C ASP A 77 -0.81 -20.97 -17.58
N VAL A 78 0.22 -20.94 -16.72
CA VAL A 78 0.54 -19.78 -15.89
C VAL A 78 0.93 -18.56 -16.73
N GLU A 79 1.80 -18.74 -17.73
CA GLU A 79 2.24 -17.68 -18.64
C GLU A 79 1.06 -17.12 -19.45
N THR A 80 0.15 -18.00 -19.89
CA THR A 80 -1.06 -17.60 -20.60
C THR A 80 -1.97 -16.75 -19.72
N MET A 81 -2.19 -17.15 -18.46
CA MET A 81 -2.98 -16.36 -17.49
C MET A 81 -2.35 -14.97 -17.26
N TRP A 82 -1.04 -14.88 -17.08
CA TRP A 82 -0.34 -13.60 -16.95
C TRP A 82 -0.50 -12.72 -18.19
N SER A 83 -0.38 -13.31 -19.38
CA SER A 83 -0.54 -12.59 -20.66
C SER A 83 -1.97 -12.08 -20.88
N ILE A 84 -2.98 -12.88 -20.53
CA ILE A 84 -4.39 -12.49 -20.58
C ILE A 84 -4.64 -11.33 -19.62
N PHE A 85 -4.16 -11.41 -18.39
CA PHE A 85 -4.32 -10.34 -17.40
C PHE A 85 -3.62 -9.04 -17.83
N ALA A 86 -2.40 -9.14 -18.38
CA ALA A 86 -1.61 -8.00 -18.83
C ALA A 86 -2.26 -7.25 -20.00
N ARG A 87 -2.92 -7.93 -20.94
CA ARG A 87 -3.62 -7.28 -22.07
C ARG A 87 -5.05 -6.83 -21.75
N SER A 88 -5.60 -7.23 -20.61
CA SER A 88 -6.97 -6.91 -20.19
C SER A 88 -7.13 -5.43 -19.78
N THR A 89 -8.35 -4.90 -19.94
CA THR A 89 -8.72 -3.56 -19.47
C THR A 89 -8.70 -3.46 -17.95
N ALA A 90 -8.69 -2.25 -17.38
CA ALA A 90 -8.73 -2.05 -15.93
C ALA A 90 -9.95 -2.72 -15.27
N SER A 91 -11.13 -2.54 -15.86
CA SER A 91 -12.39 -3.17 -15.42
C SER A 91 -12.32 -4.70 -15.47
N THR A 92 -11.81 -5.25 -16.58
CA THR A 92 -11.65 -6.70 -16.73
C THR A 92 -10.65 -7.27 -15.72
N ARG A 93 -9.56 -6.58 -15.44
CA ARG A 93 -8.59 -7.01 -14.41
C ARG A 93 -9.22 -7.10 -13.03
N LEU A 94 -10.12 -6.18 -12.67
CA LEU A 94 -10.83 -6.23 -11.39
C LEU A 94 -11.80 -7.40 -11.31
N LEU A 95 -12.50 -7.72 -12.40
CA LEU A 95 -13.34 -8.93 -12.49
C LEU A 95 -12.50 -10.20 -12.31
N ILE A 96 -11.35 -10.29 -12.99
CA ILE A 96 -10.44 -11.44 -12.85
C ILE A 96 -9.95 -11.56 -11.39
N LEU A 97 -9.50 -10.45 -10.78
CA LEU A 97 -9.06 -10.45 -9.38
C LEU A 97 -10.16 -10.87 -8.42
N GLY A 98 -11.39 -10.35 -8.58
CA GLY A 98 -12.54 -10.74 -7.79
C GLY A 98 -12.85 -12.25 -7.91
N GLY A 99 -12.81 -12.78 -9.13
CA GLY A 99 -12.98 -14.21 -9.39
C GLY A 99 -11.89 -15.08 -8.73
N LEU A 100 -10.63 -14.67 -8.83
CA LEU A 100 -9.50 -15.38 -8.19
C LEU A 100 -9.65 -15.39 -6.67
N LEU A 101 -9.96 -14.24 -6.06
CA LEU A 101 -10.15 -14.16 -4.60
C LEU A 101 -11.30 -15.02 -4.10
N ASN A 102 -12.39 -15.14 -4.88
CA ASN A 102 -13.52 -16.01 -4.53
C ASN A 102 -13.19 -17.51 -4.58
N GLN A 103 -12.14 -17.89 -5.31
CA GLN A 103 -11.66 -19.27 -5.40
C GLN A 103 -10.55 -19.59 -4.38
N CYS A 104 -10.02 -18.57 -3.68
CA CYS A 104 -8.92 -18.76 -2.75
C CYS A 104 -9.37 -19.35 -1.40
N CYS A 105 -8.56 -20.26 -0.85
CA CYS A 105 -8.71 -20.74 0.51
C CYS A 105 -8.05 -19.80 1.55
N VAL A 106 -8.33 -19.98 2.84
CA VAL A 106 -7.87 -19.09 3.92
C VAL A 106 -6.34 -18.86 3.91
N PRO A 107 -5.47 -19.88 3.74
CA PRO A 107 -4.02 -19.66 3.61
C PRO A 107 -3.63 -18.78 2.42
N GLN A 108 -4.30 -18.93 1.27
CA GLN A 108 -4.05 -18.14 0.07
C GLN A 108 -4.49 -16.67 0.27
N LEU A 109 -5.63 -16.45 0.92
CA LEU A 109 -6.08 -15.11 1.28
C LEU A 109 -5.15 -14.43 2.30
N SER A 110 -4.62 -15.20 3.26
CA SER A 110 -3.61 -14.71 4.21
C SER A 110 -2.33 -14.27 3.47
N PHE A 111 -1.88 -15.04 2.49
CA PHE A 111 -0.78 -14.65 1.61
C PHE A 111 -1.07 -13.33 0.89
N VAL A 112 -2.25 -13.19 0.27
CA VAL A 112 -2.64 -11.94 -0.41
C VAL A 112 -2.63 -10.76 0.56
N HIS A 113 -3.19 -10.93 1.76
CA HIS A 113 -3.21 -9.90 2.79
C HIS A 113 -1.82 -9.42 3.20
N GLN A 114 -0.82 -10.32 3.23
CA GLN A 114 0.57 -9.95 3.53
C GLN A 114 1.29 -9.34 2.33
N ALA A 115 0.98 -9.80 1.12
CA ALA A 115 1.64 -9.37 -0.11
C ALA A 115 1.17 -7.99 -0.61
N VAL A 116 -0.09 -7.62 -0.37
CA VAL A 116 -0.69 -6.37 -0.90
C VAL A 116 -0.17 -5.09 -0.23
N PRO A 117 -0.06 -4.97 1.12
CA PRO A 117 0.35 -3.75 1.79
C PRO A 117 1.64 -3.11 1.24
N PRO A 118 2.75 -3.83 0.99
CA PRO A 118 3.92 -3.22 0.37
C PRO A 118 3.69 -2.72 -1.06
N LEU A 119 2.77 -3.33 -1.82
CA LEU A 119 2.50 -2.98 -3.22
C LEU A 119 1.63 -1.73 -3.39
N ILE A 120 0.84 -1.39 -2.37
CA ILE A 120 -0.06 -0.22 -2.37
C ILE A 120 0.52 0.97 -1.58
N ARG A 121 1.69 0.81 -0.96
CA ARG A 121 2.33 1.90 -0.22
C ARG A 121 2.70 3.04 -1.16
N VAL A 122 2.47 4.25 -0.67
CA VAL A 122 2.74 5.50 -1.39
C VAL A 122 3.70 6.35 -0.57
N ASP A 123 4.89 6.63 -1.12
CA ASP A 123 5.79 7.62 -0.52
C ASP A 123 5.37 9.03 -0.94
N PHE A 124 4.50 9.64 -0.13
CA PHE A 124 3.97 10.97 -0.40
C PHE A 124 5.04 12.06 -0.35
N ILE A 125 6.13 11.89 0.41
CA ILE A 125 7.23 12.86 0.46
C ILE A 125 7.96 12.85 -0.88
N ALA A 126 8.31 11.67 -1.39
CA ALA A 126 8.96 11.54 -2.70
C ALA A 126 8.06 11.94 -3.88
N MET A 127 6.74 11.83 -3.74
CA MET A 127 5.78 12.21 -4.78
C MET A 127 5.45 13.69 -4.82
N SER A 128 5.35 14.33 -3.66
CA SER A 128 4.84 15.68 -3.58
C SER A 128 5.87 16.69 -4.07
N PRO A 129 5.44 17.85 -4.63
CA PRO A 129 6.37 18.94 -4.90
C PRO A 129 7.17 19.30 -3.63
N PRO A 130 8.45 19.69 -3.74
CA PRO A 130 9.30 19.90 -2.57
C PRO A 130 8.70 20.84 -1.50
N ASN A 131 7.98 21.88 -1.92
CA ASN A 131 7.31 22.82 -1.01
C ASN A 131 6.20 22.15 -0.18
N VAL A 132 5.49 21.18 -0.75
CA VAL A 132 4.41 20.45 -0.08
C VAL A 132 5.02 19.47 0.93
N ALA A 133 6.00 18.67 0.52
CA ALA A 133 6.73 17.79 1.43
C ALA A 133 7.36 18.57 2.59
N PHE A 134 8.04 19.68 2.30
CA PHE A 134 8.60 20.57 3.32
C PHE A 134 7.51 21.07 4.29
N LYS A 135 6.37 21.52 3.76
CA LYS A 135 5.26 22.00 4.58
C LYS A 135 4.72 20.90 5.49
N ILE A 136 4.60 19.66 5.00
CA ILE A 136 4.18 18.51 5.81
C ILE A 136 5.20 18.24 6.93
N LEU A 137 6.50 18.17 6.59
CA LEU A 137 7.57 17.92 7.56
C LEU A 137 7.69 19.04 8.60
N SER A 138 7.32 20.28 8.25
CA SER A 138 7.34 21.42 9.18
C SER A 138 6.35 21.32 10.36
N TYR A 139 5.40 20.39 10.30
CA TYR A 139 4.46 20.13 11.40
C TYR A 139 4.96 19.04 12.37
N LEU A 140 6.07 18.38 12.07
CA LEU A 140 6.64 17.33 12.92
C LEU A 140 7.50 17.94 14.02
N ASP A 141 7.49 17.34 15.21
CA ASP A 141 8.42 17.70 16.28
C ASP A 141 9.84 17.18 15.98
N ALA A 142 10.84 17.70 16.69
CA ALA A 142 12.25 17.34 16.48
C ALA A 142 12.49 15.82 16.52
N LYS A 143 11.85 15.10 17.44
CA LYS A 143 12.02 13.64 17.55
C LYS A 143 11.42 12.91 16.35
N THR A 144 10.23 13.30 15.90
CA THR A 144 9.61 12.69 14.72
C THR A 144 10.35 13.07 13.45
N LEU A 145 10.90 14.28 13.35
CA LEU A 145 11.73 14.69 12.22
C LEU A 145 13.03 13.87 12.13
N CYS A 146 13.69 13.60 13.27
CA CYS A 146 14.84 12.69 13.32
C CYS A 146 14.50 11.25 12.90
N ARG A 147 13.30 10.76 13.22
CA ARG A 147 12.82 9.45 12.74
C ARG A 147 12.50 9.48 11.25
N ALA A 148 11.88 10.54 10.78
CA ALA A 148 11.57 10.77 9.37
C ALA A 148 12.85 10.74 8.53
N ALA A 149 13.94 11.35 9.01
CA ALA A 149 15.24 11.35 8.35
C ALA A 149 15.86 9.95 8.16
N GLN A 150 15.36 8.91 8.85
CA GLN A 150 15.86 7.53 8.76
C GLN A 150 15.06 6.68 7.76
N VAL A 151 14.00 7.20 7.14
CA VAL A 151 13.10 6.43 6.27
C VAL A 151 13.74 6.10 4.92
N SER A 152 14.31 7.11 4.25
CA SER A 152 14.99 6.96 2.96
C SER A 152 15.93 8.14 2.72
N LYS A 153 16.79 8.07 1.69
CA LYS A 153 17.68 9.19 1.33
C LYS A 153 16.91 10.47 1.00
N THR A 154 15.76 10.34 0.32
CA THR A 154 14.90 11.48 0.00
C THR A 154 14.33 12.10 1.26
N TRP A 155 13.80 11.26 2.18
CA TRP A 155 13.30 11.74 3.46
C TRP A 155 14.39 12.39 4.31
N GLN A 156 15.59 11.81 4.33
CA GLN A 156 16.75 12.38 5.01
C GLN A 156 17.10 13.77 4.48
N LEU A 157 17.17 13.92 3.16
CA LEU A 157 17.47 15.19 2.52
C LEU A 157 16.44 16.26 2.91
N MET A 158 15.16 15.92 2.89
CA MET A 158 14.10 16.87 3.21
C MET A 158 13.97 17.17 4.70
N ALA A 159 14.16 16.18 5.57
CA ALA A 159 14.06 16.33 7.02
C ALA A 159 15.27 17.08 7.62
N ASN A 160 16.43 17.04 6.95
CA ASN A 160 17.62 17.76 7.36
C ASN A 160 17.71 19.18 6.77
N ASP A 161 16.64 19.70 6.15
CA ASP A 161 16.63 21.05 5.60
C ASP A 161 16.75 22.11 6.71
N ASP A 162 17.73 23.01 6.58
CA ASP A 162 18.04 24.05 7.57
C ASP A 162 16.84 24.94 7.89
N ARG A 163 15.91 25.15 6.95
CA ARG A 163 14.73 26.00 7.16
C ARG A 163 13.72 25.35 8.10
N LEU A 164 13.66 24.00 8.14
CA LEU A 164 12.86 23.28 9.15
C LEU A 164 13.46 23.48 10.55
N TRP A 165 14.77 23.29 10.64
CA TRP A 165 15.49 23.38 11.91
C TRP A 165 15.62 24.80 12.43
N HIS A 166 15.67 25.82 11.56
CA HIS A 166 15.72 27.22 11.97
C HIS A 166 14.51 27.59 12.84
N ARG A 167 13.29 27.27 12.38
CA ARG A 167 12.06 27.49 13.15
C ARG A 167 12.03 26.66 14.45
N MET A 168 12.52 25.42 14.38
CA MET A 168 12.56 24.54 15.55
C MET A 168 13.49 25.12 16.63
N CYS A 169 14.68 25.57 16.23
CA CYS A 169 15.64 26.19 17.13
C CYS A 169 15.13 27.52 17.68
N GLU A 170 14.52 28.39 16.86
CA GLU A 170 13.96 29.67 17.31
C GLU A 170 12.90 29.49 18.43
N GLN A 171 12.09 28.44 18.34
CA GLN A 171 11.09 28.12 19.35
C GLN A 171 11.70 27.58 20.66
N HIS A 172 12.85 26.91 20.59
CA HIS A 172 13.40 26.11 21.70
C HIS A 172 14.76 26.61 22.22
N ILE A 173 15.36 27.64 21.63
CA ILE A 173 16.62 28.21 22.10
C ILE A 173 16.40 29.02 23.37
N ASP A 174 17.26 28.83 24.36
CA ASP A 174 17.27 29.58 25.63
C ASP A 174 15.99 29.46 26.49
N ARG A 175 15.07 28.55 26.12
CA ARG A 175 13.84 28.29 26.86
C ARG A 175 13.36 26.87 26.67
N LYS A 176 12.82 26.29 27.75
CA LYS A 176 12.10 25.02 27.68
C LYS A 176 10.69 25.28 27.15
N CYS A 177 10.36 24.70 26.00
CA CYS A 177 9.04 24.85 25.41
C CYS A 177 7.98 24.18 26.30
N THR A 178 6.91 24.91 26.59
CA THR A 178 5.82 24.42 27.45
C THR A 178 4.94 23.37 26.79
N LYS A 179 4.94 23.29 25.45
CA LYS A 179 4.17 22.29 24.69
C LYS A 179 4.86 20.93 24.59
N CYS A 180 6.16 20.90 24.31
CA CYS A 180 6.90 19.65 24.06
C CYS A 180 7.92 19.31 25.16
N GLY A 181 8.20 20.23 26.09
CA GLY A 181 9.16 20.02 27.19
C GLY A 181 10.63 20.01 26.76
N TRP A 182 10.94 20.31 25.49
CA TRP A 182 12.30 20.32 24.95
C TRP A 182 12.90 21.75 24.97
N GLY A 183 14.23 21.88 24.96
CA GLY A 183 14.93 23.17 24.94
C GLY A 183 16.41 22.99 24.59
N LEU A 184 16.97 23.87 23.77
CA LEU A 184 18.41 23.93 23.47
C LEU A 184 19.09 24.96 24.38
N PRO A 185 20.20 24.60 25.03
CA PRO A 185 21.08 25.56 25.68
C PRO A 185 21.68 26.55 24.67
N LEU A 186 21.91 27.80 25.09
CA LEU A 186 22.71 28.74 24.31
C LEU A 186 24.14 28.20 24.17
N LEU A 187 24.55 27.95 22.93
CA LEU A 187 25.93 27.56 22.64
C LEU A 187 26.83 28.80 22.75
N HIS A 188 27.57 28.91 23.84
CA HIS A 188 28.60 29.95 23.98
C HIS A 188 29.63 29.81 22.86
N LYS A 189 29.99 30.92 22.20
CA LYS A 189 31.06 30.93 21.21
C LYS A 189 32.36 30.51 21.89
N ARG A 190 32.87 29.34 21.52
CA ARG A 190 34.19 28.86 21.97
C ARG A 190 35.25 29.80 21.39
N GLN A 191 35.85 30.64 22.23
CA GLN A 191 37.01 31.44 21.84
C GLN A 191 38.15 30.48 21.49
N ARG A 192 38.67 30.60 20.27
CA ARG A 192 39.87 29.89 19.80
C ARG A 192 41.10 30.68 20.19
#